data_AF-A0A923MM34-F1
#
_entry.id   AF-A0A923MM34-F1
#
_cell.length_a   1.000
_cell.length_b   1.000
_cell.length_c   1.000
_cell.angle_alpha   90.00
_cell.angle_beta   90.00
_cell.angle_gamma   90.00
#
_symmetry.space_group_name_H-M   'P 1'
#
loop_
_entity.id
_entity.type
_entity.pdbx_description
1 polymer ?
#
loop_
_entity_poly.entity_id
_entity_poly.type
_entity_poly.pdbx_seq_one_letter_code
_entity_poly.pdbx_strand_id
1 'polypeptide(L)'
;MKAQSKTIGMAIGVVLIIAIFTGVVLSSRGQAISSEISGNSEGGAALSLANTEDTEIIINELASEIPETGFFALDPDNYHEYTKEELFDYYGIEFDISSVFPDMIEENTGSYGIFKFSDGSDMQGHNFIWANPIGNEKVSIEIIKDGAPKSDNTQVTNDSAPLASTISGENVNIFRFDSDEQSGYYAEFVHKSLGFTVYGYNFDKDDFVRILSYLISC
;
A
#
# COMPACT_ATOMS: atom_id res chain seq x y z
N MET A 1 21.64 -29.79 36.45
CA MET A 1 21.69 -29.10 35.14
C MET A 1 20.34 -28.41 34.96
N LYS A 2 20.31 -27.08 34.87
CA LYS A 2 19.08 -26.31 34.68
C LYS A 2 18.66 -26.40 33.22
N ALA A 3 17.44 -26.88 32.97
CA ALA A 3 16.83 -26.84 31.64
C ALA A 3 16.55 -25.37 31.29
N GLN A 4 17.23 -24.86 30.27
CA GLN A 4 16.93 -23.58 29.66
C GLN A 4 15.70 -23.78 28.79
N SER A 5 14.54 -23.32 29.27
CA SER A 5 13.34 -23.16 28.47
C SER A 5 13.64 -22.12 27.40
N LYS A 6 13.92 -22.57 26.17
CA LYS A 6 13.82 -21.70 24.99
C LYS A 6 12.34 -21.42 24.80
N THR A 7 11.90 -20.26 25.23
CA THR A 7 10.63 -19.68 24.80
C THR A 7 10.77 -19.46 23.29
N ILE A 8 10.23 -20.39 22.51
CA ILE A 8 10.09 -20.26 21.07
C ILE A 8 9.10 -19.10 20.88
N GLY A 9 9.63 -17.92 20.56
CA GLY A 9 8.83 -16.81 20.07
C GLY A 9 8.09 -17.29 18.83
N MET A 10 6.77 -17.20 18.88
CA MET A 10 5.86 -17.61 17.82
C MET A 10 6.05 -16.65 16.64
N ALA A 11 7.06 -16.90 15.80
CA ALA A 11 7.23 -16.22 14.53
C ALA A 11 6.17 -16.77 13.56
N ILE A 12 4.96 -16.23 13.66
CA ILE A 12 3.89 -16.45 12.70
C ILE A 12 4.30 -15.65 11.46
N GLY A 13 5.06 -16.27 10.55
CA GLY A 13 5.35 -15.76 9.21
C GLY A 13 4.09 -15.83 8.35
N VAL A 14 3.12 -14.98 8.64
CA VAL A 14 1.97 -14.73 7.77
C VAL A 14 2.35 -13.56 6.89
N VAL A 15 2.81 -13.85 5.67
CA VAL A 15 2.71 -12.87 4.60
C VAL A 15 1.41 -13.17 3.87
N LEU A 16 0.42 -12.36 4.23
CA LEU A 16 -0.58 -11.95 3.28
C LEU A 16 -0.59 -10.43 3.24
N ILE A 17 -0.30 -9.91 2.05
CA ILE A 17 -0.51 -8.52 1.69
C ILE A 17 -1.99 -8.44 1.32
N ILE A 18 -2.84 -8.36 2.34
CA ILE A 18 -4.18 -7.75 2.40
C ILE A 18 -4.53 -7.79 3.89
N ALA A 19 -4.73 -6.61 4.48
CA ALA A 19 -5.11 -6.49 5.87
C ALA A 19 -6.51 -7.07 6.06
N ILE A 20 -6.61 -8.24 6.70
CA ILE A 20 -7.90 -8.78 7.11
C ILE A 20 -8.44 -7.96 8.29
N PHE A 21 -9.62 -7.39 8.07
CA PHE A 21 -10.44 -6.75 9.08
C PHE A 21 -10.87 -7.76 10.16
N THR A 22 -10.54 -7.46 11.41
CA THR A 22 -11.40 -7.82 12.55
C THR A 22 -11.82 -6.54 13.27
N GLY A 23 -12.73 -5.79 12.65
CA GLY A 23 -13.52 -4.79 13.36
C GLY A 23 -14.49 -5.49 14.31
N VAL A 24 -14.17 -5.53 15.61
CA VAL A 24 -15.17 -5.85 16.62
C VAL A 24 -16.15 -4.68 16.68
N VAL A 25 -17.24 -4.78 15.94
CA VAL A 25 -18.38 -3.87 16.04
C VAL A 25 -19.06 -4.08 17.40
N LEU A 26 -18.78 -3.22 18.38
CA LEU A 26 -19.73 -3.00 19.46
C LEU A 26 -20.88 -2.15 18.91
N SER A 27 -21.91 -2.85 18.48
CA SER A 27 -23.19 -2.30 18.06
C SER A 27 -23.76 -1.36 19.13
N SER A 28 -24.02 -0.11 18.76
CA SER A 28 -25.21 0.57 19.25
C SER A 28 -25.85 1.38 18.13
N ARG A 29 -27.06 0.95 17.74
CA ARG A 29 -27.99 1.69 16.90
C ARG A 29 -28.27 3.06 17.50
N GLY A 30 -28.24 4.11 16.70
CA GLY A 30 -28.79 5.41 17.07
C GLY A 30 -28.69 6.48 15.99
N GLN A 31 -29.74 6.57 15.17
CA GLN A 31 -30.31 7.77 14.52
C GLN A 31 -29.41 8.77 13.74
N ALA A 32 -29.83 8.98 12.49
CA ALA A 32 -29.45 10.07 11.61
C ALA A 32 -29.63 11.47 12.22
N ILE A 33 -28.69 12.38 11.98
CA ILE A 33 -28.92 13.83 11.91
C ILE A 33 -27.96 14.43 10.86
N SER A 34 -28.55 15.22 9.95
CA SER A 34 -27.89 16.10 8.98
C SER A 34 -27.31 17.36 9.65
N SER A 35 -26.18 17.87 9.16
CA SER A 35 -25.91 19.32 9.18
C SER A 35 -24.84 19.71 8.17
N GLU A 36 -25.20 20.59 7.25
CA GLU A 36 -24.28 21.49 6.55
C GLU A 36 -23.62 22.47 7.54
N ILE A 37 -22.40 22.92 7.22
CA ILE A 37 -21.80 24.28 7.39
C ILE A 37 -20.26 24.12 7.42
N SER A 38 -19.55 24.50 6.36
CA SER A 38 -18.99 25.85 6.05
C SER A 38 -17.76 26.24 6.87
N GLY A 39 -16.65 26.52 6.14
CA GLY A 39 -15.78 27.67 6.44
C GLY A 39 -14.31 27.36 6.77
N ASN A 40 -13.46 27.55 5.75
CA ASN A 40 -12.04 27.96 5.76
C ASN A 40 -11.15 27.71 6.99
N SER A 41 -10.01 27.08 6.72
CA SER A 41 -8.74 27.38 7.39
C SER A 41 -7.58 27.15 6.43
N GLU A 42 -7.05 28.26 5.90
CA GLU A 42 -5.77 28.33 5.20
C GLU A 42 -4.61 27.94 6.13
N GLY A 43 -3.55 27.33 5.58
CA GLY A 43 -2.24 27.29 6.26
C GLY A 43 -1.55 25.94 6.35
N GLY A 44 -1.58 25.12 5.30
CA GLY A 44 -0.62 24.03 5.11
C GLY A 44 0.32 24.40 3.96
N ALA A 45 1.64 24.37 4.18
CA ALA A 45 2.62 24.68 3.15
C ALA A 45 2.41 23.80 1.92
N ALA A 46 1.94 24.40 0.82
CA ALA A 46 1.86 23.75 -0.47
C ALA A 46 3.29 23.43 -0.91
N LEU A 47 3.66 22.15 -0.83
CA LEU A 47 4.78 21.64 -1.63
C LEU A 47 4.41 21.92 -3.08
N SER A 48 5.19 22.81 -3.71
CA SER A 48 5.09 23.09 -5.13
C SER A 48 5.29 21.78 -5.89
N LEU A 49 4.17 21.16 -6.30
CA LEU A 49 4.13 20.09 -7.27
C LEU A 49 4.79 20.61 -8.55
N ALA A 50 6.05 20.27 -8.76
CA ALA A 50 6.74 20.62 -9.99
C ALA A 50 6.09 19.86 -11.14
N ASN A 51 5.39 20.61 -12.00
CA ASN A 51 4.88 20.22 -13.32
C ASN A 51 3.71 19.21 -13.35
N THR A 52 2.53 19.65 -12.91
CA THR A 52 1.24 19.04 -13.31
C THR A 52 0.49 19.90 -14.33
N GLU A 53 1.19 20.65 -15.18
CA GLU A 53 0.56 21.22 -16.37
C GLU A 53 0.49 20.09 -17.42
N ASP A 54 -0.73 19.59 -17.64
CA ASP A 54 -1.18 18.68 -18.69
C ASP A 54 -0.86 17.18 -18.57
N THR A 55 -0.91 16.60 -17.37
CA THR A 55 -1.00 15.14 -17.24
C THR A 55 -2.42 14.70 -16.94
N GLU A 56 -3.13 14.21 -17.96
CA GLU A 56 -4.45 13.59 -17.82
C GLU A 56 -4.32 12.35 -16.93
N ILE A 57 -4.93 12.42 -15.74
CA ILE A 57 -5.04 11.28 -14.84
C ILE A 57 -6.22 10.43 -15.30
N ILE A 58 -5.90 9.25 -15.82
CA ILE A 58 -6.84 8.24 -16.30
C ILE A 58 -7.08 7.23 -15.17
N ILE A 59 -8.34 7.09 -14.77
CA ILE A 59 -8.78 6.10 -13.78
C ILE A 59 -9.57 5.02 -14.50
N ASN A 60 -9.10 3.79 -14.39
CA ASN A 60 -9.79 2.62 -14.89
C ASN A 60 -10.83 2.16 -13.86
N GLU A 61 -12.02 1.79 -14.31
CA GLU A 61 -13.03 1.19 -13.44
C GLU A 61 -12.82 -0.33 -13.40
N LEU A 62 -12.80 -0.90 -12.19
CA LEU A 62 -12.70 -2.34 -12.01
C LEU A 62 -14.09 -2.98 -12.16
N ALA A 63 -14.17 -4.09 -12.90
CA ALA A 63 -15.44 -4.80 -13.11
C ALA A 63 -15.91 -5.58 -11.86
N SER A 64 -14.98 -5.88 -10.95
CA SER A 64 -15.21 -6.53 -9.67
C SER A 64 -14.15 -6.09 -8.67
N GLU A 65 -14.39 -6.32 -7.38
CA GLU A 65 -13.36 -6.14 -6.35
C GLU A 65 -12.11 -6.98 -6.68
N ILE A 66 -10.92 -6.44 -6.42
CA ILE A 66 -9.67 -7.19 -6.56
C ILE A 66 -9.73 -8.36 -5.57
N PRO A 67 -9.55 -9.62 -6.01
CA PRO A 67 -9.66 -10.76 -5.12
C PRO A 67 -8.75 -10.59 -3.90
N GLU A 68 -9.33 -10.54 -2.70
CA GLU A 68 -8.61 -10.28 -1.45
C GLU A 68 -7.64 -11.41 -1.02
N THR A 69 -7.45 -12.46 -1.82
CA THR A 69 -6.87 -13.71 -1.29
C THR A 69 -5.95 -14.45 -2.24
N GLY A 70 -4.67 -14.43 -1.90
CA GLY A 70 -3.69 -15.46 -2.22
C GLY A 70 -2.89 -15.79 -0.96
N PHE A 71 -3.39 -16.69 -0.12
CA PHE A 71 -2.61 -17.20 1.02
C PHE A 71 -1.60 -18.22 0.50
N PHE A 72 -0.33 -17.82 0.42
CA PHE A 72 0.76 -18.78 0.25
C PHE A 72 1.53 -18.84 1.56
N ALA A 73 1.48 -19.99 2.23
CA ALA A 73 2.29 -20.23 3.42
C ALA A 73 3.75 -20.36 2.98
N LEU A 74 4.57 -19.41 3.42
CA LEU A 74 6.02 -19.45 3.22
C LEU A 74 6.69 -19.98 4.48
N ASP A 75 7.79 -20.71 4.30
CA ASP A 75 8.55 -21.25 5.42
C ASP A 75 9.19 -20.09 6.21
N PRO A 76 8.90 -19.93 7.51
CA PRO A 76 9.52 -18.90 8.34
C PRO A 76 11.04 -18.99 8.39
N ASP A 77 11.61 -20.19 8.18
CA ASP A 77 13.07 -20.37 8.13
C ASP A 77 13.70 -19.68 6.91
N ASN A 78 12.91 -19.37 5.88
CA ASN A 78 13.33 -18.61 4.71
C ASN A 78 13.15 -17.09 4.89
N TYR A 79 12.53 -16.63 5.98
CA TYR A 79 12.35 -15.20 6.22
C TYR A 79 13.67 -14.58 6.68
N HIS A 80 14.14 -13.60 5.91
CA HIS A 80 15.31 -12.81 6.25
C HIS A 80 14.85 -11.44 6.73
N GLU A 81 14.95 -11.24 8.05
CA GLU A 81 14.65 -9.97 8.70
C GLU A 81 15.77 -8.95 8.44
N TYR A 82 15.37 -7.70 8.29
CA TYR A 82 16.22 -6.53 8.13
C TYR A 82 15.77 -5.45 9.12
N THR A 83 16.62 -4.48 9.39
CA THR A 83 16.14 -3.16 9.83
C THR A 83 15.45 -2.44 8.68
N LYS A 84 14.62 -1.42 8.98
CA LYS A 84 14.00 -0.58 7.95
C LYS A 84 15.04 0.04 7.01
N GLU A 85 16.14 0.53 7.59
CA GLU A 85 17.26 1.13 6.86
C GLU A 85 17.93 0.11 5.91
N GLU A 86 18.24 -1.09 6.39
CA GLU A 86 18.84 -2.13 5.54
C GLU A 86 17.89 -2.60 4.43
N LEU A 87 16.58 -2.61 4.68
CA LEU A 87 15.59 -2.96 3.67
C LEU A 87 15.47 -1.86 2.60
N PHE A 88 15.54 -0.60 3.00
CA PHE A 88 15.61 0.52 2.05
C PHE A 88 16.90 0.51 1.23
N ASP A 89 18.04 0.23 1.86
CA ASP A 89 19.32 0.02 1.15
C ASP A 89 19.21 -1.15 0.15
N TYR A 90 18.53 -2.24 0.53
CA TYR A 90 18.29 -3.38 -0.36
C TYR A 90 17.50 -2.99 -1.60
N TYR A 91 16.45 -2.16 -1.45
CA TYR A 91 15.65 -1.67 -2.58
C TYR A 91 16.28 -0.48 -3.31
N GLY A 92 17.21 0.24 -2.69
CA GLY A 92 17.77 1.48 -3.23
C GLY A 92 16.76 2.64 -3.24
N ILE A 93 15.80 2.64 -2.31
CA ILE A 93 14.77 3.66 -2.16
C ILE A 93 14.47 3.90 -0.68
N GLU A 94 14.13 5.14 -0.33
CA GLU A 94 13.65 5.54 0.99
C GLU A 94 12.41 6.42 0.83
N PHE A 95 11.38 6.16 1.63
CA PHE A 95 10.17 6.99 1.67
C PHE A 95 9.46 6.86 3.03
N ASP A 96 8.66 7.87 3.35
CA ASP A 96 7.77 7.90 4.49
C ASP A 96 6.53 8.74 4.15
N ILE A 97 5.37 8.09 4.13
CA ILE A 97 4.08 8.73 3.83
C ILE A 97 3.75 9.85 4.82
N SER A 98 4.29 9.81 6.04
CA SER A 98 4.14 10.90 7.01
C SER A 98 4.73 12.24 6.51
N SER A 99 5.63 12.21 5.53
CA SER A 99 6.17 13.41 4.87
C SER A 99 5.13 14.14 4.02
N VAL A 100 4.09 13.43 3.57
CA VAL A 100 3.00 13.97 2.73
C VAL A 100 1.74 14.18 3.56
N PHE A 101 1.44 13.23 4.45
CA PHE A 101 0.27 13.19 5.33
C PHE A 101 0.75 13.05 6.79
N PRO A 102 1.02 14.15 7.52
CA PRO A 102 1.68 14.11 8.83
C PRO A 102 0.95 13.35 9.95
N ASP A 103 -0.33 13.07 9.76
CA ASP A 103 -1.18 12.32 10.68
C ASP A 103 -1.12 10.80 10.46
N MET A 104 -0.62 10.35 9.30
CA MET A 104 -0.46 8.93 8.98
C MET A 104 0.69 8.31 9.77
N ILE A 105 0.42 7.18 10.42
CA ILE A 105 1.38 6.43 11.23
C ILE A 105 1.67 5.10 10.55
N GLU A 106 2.95 4.75 10.43
CA GLU A 106 3.37 3.45 9.89
C GLU A 106 2.92 2.31 10.82
N GLU A 107 2.22 1.33 10.25
CA GLU A 107 1.82 0.09 10.90
C GLU A 107 2.86 -1.02 10.63
N ASN A 108 2.81 -2.11 11.40
CA ASN A 108 3.63 -3.31 11.19
C ASN A 108 5.15 -3.10 11.22
N THR A 109 5.62 -2.06 11.93
CA THR A 109 7.03 -1.72 12.09
C THR A 109 7.89 -2.75 12.83
N GLY A 110 7.28 -3.84 13.30
CA GLY A 110 7.95 -4.92 14.03
C GLY A 110 8.56 -6.01 13.14
N SER A 111 8.44 -5.94 11.81
CA SER A 111 8.95 -6.97 10.91
C SER A 111 9.22 -6.41 9.52
N TYR A 112 10.48 -6.05 9.23
CA TYR A 112 10.93 -5.69 7.89
C TYR A 112 11.72 -6.86 7.28
N GLY A 113 11.42 -7.21 6.04
CA GLY A 113 12.19 -8.25 5.36
C GLY A 113 11.49 -8.97 4.22
N ILE A 114 12.21 -9.96 3.69
CA ILE A 114 11.86 -10.71 2.47
C ILE A 114 12.16 -12.20 2.67
N PHE A 115 11.54 -13.06 1.86
CA PHE A 115 11.85 -14.49 1.88
C PHE A 115 12.95 -14.80 0.87
N LYS A 116 13.99 -15.50 1.35
CA LYS A 116 15.12 -15.97 0.55
C LYS A 116 15.13 -17.50 0.56
N PHE A 117 15.13 -18.12 -0.61
CA PHE A 117 15.08 -19.58 -0.73
C PHE A 117 16.47 -20.14 -1.04
N SER A 118 16.72 -21.37 -0.56
CA SER A 118 18.01 -22.05 -0.73
C SER A 118 18.40 -22.35 -2.18
N ASP A 119 17.43 -22.34 -3.10
CA ASP A 119 17.65 -22.52 -4.54
C ASP A 119 18.09 -21.22 -5.25
N GLY A 120 18.23 -20.13 -4.51
CA GLY A 120 18.61 -18.81 -5.01
C GLY A 120 17.44 -18.01 -5.58
N SER A 121 16.21 -18.52 -5.49
CA SER A 121 15.01 -17.71 -5.73
C SER A 121 14.71 -16.86 -4.49
N ASP A 122 14.19 -15.65 -4.70
CA ASP A 122 13.81 -14.75 -3.62
C ASP A 122 12.37 -14.25 -3.88
N MET A 123 11.55 -14.21 -2.83
CA MET A 123 10.33 -13.37 -2.84
C MET A 123 10.71 -12.00 -2.33
N GLN A 124 11.18 -11.18 -3.28
CA GLN A 124 11.75 -9.86 -3.08
C GLN A 124 10.70 -8.77 -2.82
N GLY A 125 9.55 -9.17 -2.27
CA GLY A 125 8.42 -8.29 -2.00
C GLY A 125 8.36 -7.90 -0.53
N HIS A 126 8.13 -6.63 -0.23
CA HIS A 126 7.78 -6.18 1.12
C HIS A 126 6.63 -5.17 1.06
N ASN A 127 5.73 -5.23 2.04
CA ASN A 127 4.58 -4.34 2.13
C ASN A 127 4.69 -3.41 3.32
N PHE A 128 4.68 -2.12 3.04
CA PHE A 128 4.65 -1.05 4.02
C PHE A 128 3.22 -0.54 4.15
N ILE A 129 2.80 -0.20 5.37
CA ILE A 129 1.44 0.25 5.63
C ILE A 129 1.48 1.51 6.47
N TRP A 130 0.68 2.51 6.09
CA TRP A 130 0.35 3.64 6.96
C TRP A 130 -1.16 3.75 7.11
N ALA A 131 -1.59 4.13 8.31
CA ALA A 131 -2.98 4.43 8.59
C ALA A 131 -3.09 5.71 9.41
N ASN A 132 -4.17 6.46 9.20
CA ASN A 132 -4.46 7.60 10.06
C ASN A 132 -4.93 7.09 11.44
N PRO A 133 -4.92 7.93 12.49
CA PRO A 133 -5.14 7.45 13.87
C PRO A 133 -6.57 6.92 14.12
N ILE A 134 -7.52 7.30 13.27
CA ILE A 134 -8.92 6.85 13.33
C ILE A 134 -9.07 5.49 12.61
N GLY A 135 -8.11 5.14 11.75
CA GLY A 135 -8.07 3.88 10.99
C GLY A 135 -9.04 3.84 9.80
N ASN A 136 -9.60 4.99 9.38
CA ASN A 136 -10.48 5.04 8.22
C ASN A 136 -9.71 5.21 6.92
N GLU A 137 -8.60 5.94 6.92
CA GLU A 137 -7.72 6.06 5.75
C GLU A 137 -6.48 5.22 5.94
N LYS A 138 -6.12 4.46 4.90
CA LYS A 138 -4.99 3.53 4.95
C LYS A 138 -4.34 3.44 3.59
N VAL A 139 -3.01 3.47 3.56
CA VAL A 139 -2.24 3.18 2.36
C VAL A 139 -1.37 1.93 2.59
N SER A 140 -1.43 1.01 1.64
CA SER A 140 -0.57 -0.18 1.59
C SER A 140 0.31 -0.09 0.34
N ILE A 141 1.61 -0.26 0.51
CA ILE A 141 2.61 -0.10 -0.55
C ILE A 141 3.46 -1.36 -0.57
N GLU A 142 3.24 -2.21 -1.55
CA GLU A 142 4.12 -3.32 -1.85
C GLU A 142 5.19 -2.88 -2.86
N ILE A 143 6.43 -3.23 -2.55
CA ILE A 143 7.58 -3.03 -3.44
C ILE A 143 8.17 -4.39 -3.76
N ILE A 144 8.43 -4.62 -5.05
CA ILE A 144 9.10 -5.81 -5.55
C ILE A 144 10.33 -5.38 -6.34
N LYS A 145 11.50 -5.93 -5.98
CA LYS A 145 12.74 -5.65 -6.68
C LYS A 145 12.85 -6.42 -8.01
N ASP A 146 13.42 -5.76 -9.02
CA ASP A 146 13.74 -6.30 -10.35
C ASP A 146 12.56 -6.99 -11.05
N GLY A 147 11.34 -6.51 -10.77
CA GLY A 147 10.10 -7.14 -11.22
C GLY A 147 9.05 -6.12 -11.65
N ALA A 148 8.10 -6.61 -12.45
CA ALA A 148 6.83 -5.91 -12.60
C ALA A 148 6.04 -6.00 -11.28
N PRO A 149 5.17 -5.02 -10.97
CA PRO A 149 4.20 -5.17 -9.90
C PRO A 149 3.44 -6.49 -10.08
N LYS A 150 3.29 -7.24 -8.99
CA LYS A 150 2.61 -8.53 -9.00
C LYS A 150 1.18 -8.31 -8.57
N SER A 151 0.28 -8.18 -9.53
CA SER A 151 -1.13 -8.39 -9.28
C SER A 151 -1.72 -9.43 -10.22
N ASP A 152 -2.61 -10.24 -9.69
CA ASP A 152 -3.46 -11.13 -10.46
C ASP A 152 -4.67 -10.35 -11.04
N ASN A 153 -4.46 -9.11 -11.52
CA ASN A 153 -5.52 -8.26 -12.08
C ASN A 153 -6.07 -8.72 -13.43
N THR A 154 -5.53 -9.82 -13.96
CA THR A 154 -5.98 -10.44 -15.23
C THR A 154 -7.48 -10.79 -15.23
N GLN A 155 -8.12 -10.89 -14.07
CA GLN A 155 -9.56 -11.16 -13.95
C GLN A 155 -10.46 -9.92 -13.84
N VAL A 156 -9.90 -8.70 -13.72
CA VAL A 156 -10.67 -7.51 -13.32
C VAL A 156 -10.86 -6.46 -14.42
N THR A 157 -10.10 -6.56 -15.50
CA THR A 157 -10.29 -5.74 -16.71
C THR A 157 -11.18 -6.47 -17.70
N ASN A 158 -12.19 -5.79 -18.28
CA ASN A 158 -13.15 -6.37 -19.23
C ASN A 158 -12.49 -6.71 -20.59
N ASP A 159 -11.51 -7.61 -20.60
CA ASP A 159 -10.71 -8.03 -21.77
C ASP A 159 -9.98 -6.88 -22.51
N SER A 160 -9.91 -5.69 -21.92
CA SER A 160 -9.24 -4.52 -22.46
C SER A 160 -8.03 -4.17 -21.60
N ALA A 161 -6.87 -3.95 -22.21
CA ALA A 161 -5.68 -3.51 -21.49
C ALA A 161 -5.99 -2.21 -20.72
N PRO A 162 -5.57 -2.09 -19.45
CA PRO A 162 -5.79 -0.88 -18.68
C PRO A 162 -5.09 0.31 -19.35
N LEU A 163 -5.72 1.47 -19.29
CA LEU A 163 -5.14 2.71 -19.76
C LEU A 163 -4.17 3.25 -18.69
N ALA A 164 -2.97 3.63 -19.12
CA ALA A 164 -1.97 4.20 -18.23
C ALA A 164 -2.12 5.73 -18.18
N SER A 165 -2.09 6.27 -16.97
CA SER A 165 -1.76 7.68 -16.72
C SER A 165 -0.26 7.89 -16.90
N THR A 166 0.15 9.14 -17.08
CA THR A 166 1.55 9.54 -16.87
C THR A 166 1.63 10.36 -15.58
N ILE A 167 2.58 10.06 -14.71
CA ILE A 167 2.86 10.88 -13.51
C ILE A 167 4.37 11.06 -13.46
N SER A 168 4.83 12.31 -13.55
CA SER A 168 6.27 12.65 -13.55
C SER A 168 7.11 11.88 -14.59
N GLY A 169 6.50 11.48 -15.70
CA GLY A 169 7.14 10.72 -16.77
C GLY A 169 7.04 9.19 -16.64
N GLU A 170 6.54 8.68 -15.51
CA GLU A 170 6.29 7.25 -15.32
C GLU A 170 4.88 6.87 -15.77
N ASN A 171 4.75 5.67 -16.36
CA ASN A 171 3.44 5.10 -16.70
C ASN A 171 2.83 4.47 -15.45
N VAL A 172 1.63 4.91 -15.10
CA VAL A 172 0.92 4.48 -13.90
C VAL A 172 -0.47 4.00 -14.28
N ASN A 173 -0.76 2.73 -14.04
CA ASN A 173 -2.12 2.22 -14.15
C ASN A 173 -2.83 2.53 -12.83
N ILE A 174 -3.94 3.27 -12.90
CA ILE A 174 -4.74 3.62 -11.73
C ILE A 174 -6.12 3.04 -11.91
N PHE A 175 -6.65 2.48 -10.84
CA PHE A 175 -7.94 1.83 -10.80
C PHE A 175 -8.73 2.34 -9.61
N ARG A 176 -10.03 2.47 -9.77
CA ARG A 176 -10.96 2.69 -8.67
C ARG A 176 -11.63 1.37 -8.30
N PHE A 177 -11.78 1.13 -7.00
CA PHE A 177 -12.63 0.07 -6.48
C PHE A 177 -13.65 0.64 -5.49
N ASP A 178 -14.81 -0.01 -5.44
CA ASP A 178 -15.86 0.21 -4.45
C ASP A 178 -16.30 -1.18 -3.95
N SER A 179 -16.34 -1.36 -2.63
CA SER A 179 -16.87 -2.54 -1.94
C SER A 179 -17.88 -2.13 -0.87
N ASP A 180 -18.56 -3.12 -0.28
CA ASP A 180 -19.59 -2.88 0.74
C ASP A 180 -19.02 -2.22 2.03
N GLU A 181 -17.71 -2.39 2.27
CA GLU A 181 -17.04 -1.91 3.48
C GLU A 181 -16.07 -0.76 3.22
N GLN A 182 -15.49 -0.65 2.01
CA GLN A 182 -14.46 0.33 1.66
C GLN A 182 -14.53 0.79 0.20
N SER A 183 -14.12 2.02 -0.04
CA SER A 183 -13.87 2.55 -1.38
C SER A 183 -12.42 3.00 -1.48
N GLY A 184 -11.86 3.07 -2.68
CA GLY A 184 -10.50 3.54 -2.81
C GLY A 184 -9.90 3.41 -4.19
N TYR A 185 -8.59 3.50 -4.19
CA TYR A 185 -7.79 3.44 -5.40
C TYR A 185 -6.71 2.40 -5.28
N TYR A 186 -6.38 1.84 -6.43
CA TYR A 186 -5.33 0.89 -6.61
C TYR A 186 -4.45 1.35 -7.76
N ALA A 187 -3.14 1.23 -7.62
CA ALA A 187 -2.20 1.61 -8.67
C ALA A 187 -1.02 0.66 -8.82
N GLU A 188 -0.56 0.57 -10.06
CA GLU A 188 0.62 -0.19 -10.45
C GLU A 188 1.53 0.67 -11.32
N PHE A 189 2.82 0.65 -10.99
CA PHE A 189 3.85 1.30 -11.80
C PHE A 189 5.22 0.68 -11.52
N VAL A 190 6.18 1.02 -12.37
CA VAL A 190 7.59 0.70 -12.15
C VAL A 190 8.34 2.02 -11.96
N HIS A 191 9.20 2.08 -10.95
CA HIS A 191 10.09 3.22 -10.72
C HIS A 191 11.43 2.71 -10.21
N LYS A 192 12.55 3.18 -10.78
CA LYS A 192 13.91 2.74 -10.40
C LYS A 192 14.12 1.20 -10.42
N SER A 193 13.49 0.49 -11.35
CA SER A 193 13.51 -0.98 -11.43
C SER A 193 12.79 -1.70 -10.27
N LEU A 194 11.96 -0.98 -9.53
CA LEU A 194 11.07 -1.53 -8.51
C LEU A 194 9.64 -1.53 -9.05
N GLY A 195 8.95 -2.66 -8.91
CA GLY A 195 7.51 -2.75 -9.14
C GLY A 195 6.76 -2.28 -7.90
N PHE A 196 5.86 -1.32 -8.06
CA PHE A 196 5.00 -0.79 -7.00
C PHE A 196 3.57 -1.26 -7.17
N THR A 197 3.01 -1.80 -6.08
CA THR A 197 1.58 -2.04 -5.94
C THR A 197 1.07 -1.18 -4.79
N VAL A 198 0.19 -0.22 -5.07
CA VAL A 198 -0.29 0.76 -4.08
C VAL A 198 -1.80 0.67 -3.93
N TYR A 199 -2.26 0.44 -2.70
CA TYR A 199 -3.68 0.51 -2.33
C TYR A 199 -3.89 1.71 -1.42
N GLY A 200 -4.82 2.59 -1.78
CA GLY A 200 -5.29 3.69 -0.95
C GLY A 200 -6.75 3.47 -0.60
N TYR A 201 -7.04 3.14 0.65
CA TYR A 201 -8.38 2.95 1.18
C TYR A 201 -8.93 4.25 1.74
N ASN A 202 -10.14 4.60 1.29
CA ASN A 202 -10.92 5.79 1.64
C ASN A 202 -10.20 7.13 1.41
N PHE A 203 -9.19 7.15 0.53
CA PHE A 203 -8.61 8.38 0.02
C PHE A 203 -9.50 8.98 -1.06
N ASP A 204 -9.49 10.31 -1.19
CA ASP A 204 -9.94 10.94 -2.42
C ASP A 204 -8.90 10.80 -3.54
N LYS A 205 -9.31 11.14 -4.76
CA LYS A 205 -8.47 10.99 -5.95
C LYS A 205 -7.18 11.81 -5.85
N ASP A 206 -7.29 13.06 -5.41
CA ASP A 206 -6.18 14.00 -5.47
C ASP A 206 -5.13 13.65 -4.42
N ASP A 207 -5.56 13.20 -3.24
CA ASP A 207 -4.68 12.68 -2.20
C ASP A 207 -4.00 11.37 -2.62
N PHE A 208 -4.72 10.46 -3.28
CA PHE A 208 -4.10 9.25 -3.82
C PHE A 208 -3.05 9.56 -4.89
N VAL A 209 -3.35 10.47 -5.83
CA VAL A 209 -2.37 10.92 -6.85
C VAL A 209 -1.16 11.60 -6.21
N ARG A 210 -1.35 12.30 -5.09
CA ARG A 210 -0.27 12.91 -4.32
C ARG A 210 0.65 11.86 -3.69
N ILE A 211 0.13 10.73 -3.21
CA ILE A 211 0.93 9.58 -2.77
C ILE A 211 1.77 9.04 -3.93
N LEU A 212 1.16 8.79 -5.09
CA LEU A 212 1.87 8.24 -6.26
C LEU A 212 2.98 9.18 -6.73
N SER A 213 2.67 10.48 -6.81
CA SER A 213 3.64 11.51 -7.20
C SER A 213 4.83 11.58 -6.23
N TYR A 214 4.57 11.43 -4.93
CA TYR A 214 5.61 11.36 -3.92
C TYR A 214 6.51 10.13 -4.09
N LEU A 215 5.93 8.95 -4.26
CA LEU A 215 6.70 7.70 -4.45
C LEU A 215 7.59 7.74 -5.70
N ILE A 216 7.12 8.35 -6.79
CA ILE A 216 7.90 8.53 -8.03
C ILE A 216 9.00 9.59 -7.85
N SER A 217 8.86 10.51 -6.90
CA SER A 217 9.89 11.52 -6.60
C SER A 217 11.04 11.00 -5.71
N CYS A 218 10.82 9.89 -5.01
CA CYS A 218 11.81 9.24 -4.14
C CYS A 218 12.93 8.60 -4.95
#